data_AF-A0A067FT84-F1
#
_entry.id   AF-A0A067FT84-F1
#
_cell.length_a   1.000
_cell.length_b   1.000
_cell.length_c   1.000
_cell.angle_alpha   90.00
_cell.angle_beta   90.00
_cell.angle_gamma   90.00
#
_symmetry.space_group_name_H-M   'P 1'
#
loop_
_entity.id
_entity.type
_entity.pdbx_description
1 polymer ?
#
loop_
_entity_poly.entity_id
_entity_poly.type
_entity_poly.pdbx_seq_one_letter_code
_entity_poly.pdbx_strand_id
1 'polypeptide(L)'
;VIPKTLTPREITGDPVGEVKTVSDMHQRKAEMARQADAFIALPGGYGTLEELLEVITWAQLGIHRKPVGLLNVDGFYNSLLSFVDKAVDEGFISPTARRIIISAPTAKKLVRQLEEYVPEHDEITSKLVWEDRLNYVSESEIAT
;
A
#
# COMPACT_ATOMS: atom_id res chain seq x y z
N VAL A 1 -10.29 -7.86 6.99
CA VAL A 1 -9.57 -7.63 8.26
C VAL A 1 -10.11 -6.37 8.91
N ILE A 2 -10.52 -6.40 10.18
CA ILE A 2 -11.12 -5.25 10.85
C ILE A 2 -10.66 -5.12 12.32
N PRO A 3 -10.30 -3.92 12.81
CA PRO A 3 -10.02 -3.71 14.23
C PRO A 3 -11.28 -3.89 15.08
N LYS A 4 -11.11 -4.42 16.30
CA LYS A 4 -12.20 -4.57 17.29
C LYS A 4 -12.95 -3.26 17.52
N THR A 5 -12.24 -2.13 17.51
CA THR A 5 -12.80 -0.79 17.75
C THR A 5 -13.70 -0.27 16.64
N LEU A 6 -13.55 -0.77 15.40
CA LEU A 6 -14.29 -0.30 14.22
C LEU A 6 -15.41 -1.26 13.78
N THR A 7 -15.46 -2.46 14.37
CA THR A 7 -16.44 -3.51 14.01
C THR A 7 -17.90 -3.02 14.00
N PRO A 8 -18.38 -2.20 14.96
CA PRO A 8 -19.76 -1.73 14.96
C PRO A 8 -20.07 -0.62 13.94
N ARG A 9 -19.05 0.05 13.37
CA ARG A 9 -19.19 1.28 12.58
C ARG A 9 -18.91 1.10 11.10
N GLU A 10 -18.04 0.18 10.72
CA GLU A 10 -17.58 0.01 9.33
C GLU A 10 -18.16 -1.22 8.63
N ILE A 11 -18.78 -2.16 9.36
CA ILE A 11 -19.45 -3.31 8.73
C ILE A 11 -20.88 -2.91 8.39
N THR A 12 -21.11 -2.54 7.14
CA THR A 12 -22.44 -2.39 6.55
C THR A 12 -22.78 -3.64 5.74
N GLY A 13 -23.77 -4.41 6.19
CA GLY A 13 -24.24 -5.62 5.51
C GLY A 13 -23.50 -6.91 5.91
N ASP A 14 -23.84 -8.00 5.22
CA ASP A 14 -23.23 -9.31 5.45
C ASP A 14 -21.83 -9.37 4.82
N PRO A 15 -20.80 -9.80 5.56
CA PRO A 15 -19.46 -9.90 5.02
C PRO A 15 -19.38 -11.00 3.96
N VAL A 16 -18.59 -10.74 2.92
CA VAL A 16 -18.25 -11.74 1.91
C VAL A 16 -16.94 -12.41 2.32
N GLY A 17 -16.95 -13.74 2.48
CA GLY A 17 -15.78 -14.51 2.88
C GLY A 17 -15.47 -14.42 4.37
N GLU A 18 -14.18 -14.50 4.72
CA GLU A 18 -13.73 -14.52 6.12
C GLU A 18 -13.52 -13.11 6.69
N VAL A 19 -14.03 -12.88 7.91
CA VAL A 19 -13.76 -11.66 8.68
C VAL A 19 -12.73 -11.96 9.76
N LYS A 20 -11.51 -11.45 9.58
CA LYS A 20 -10.47 -11.49 10.60
C LYS A 20 -10.46 -10.23 11.46
N THR A 21 -10.74 -10.39 12.75
CA THR A 21 -10.73 -9.29 13.73
C THR A 21 -9.36 -9.15 14.39
N VAL A 22 -8.84 -7.92 14.49
CA VAL A 22 -7.49 -7.59 15.01
C VAL A 22 -7.55 -6.58 16.15
N SER A 23 -6.47 -6.44 16.93
CA SER A 23 -6.41 -5.56 18.11
C SER A 23 -6.52 -4.08 17.75
N ASP A 24 -5.82 -3.66 16.69
CA ASP A 24 -5.60 -2.25 16.36
C ASP A 24 -5.37 -2.03 14.84
N MET A 25 -5.16 -0.77 14.47
CA MET A 25 -4.95 -0.36 13.07
C MET A 25 -3.62 -0.84 12.49
N HIS A 26 -2.54 -0.94 13.28
CA HIS A 26 -1.25 -1.40 12.77
C HIS A 26 -1.34 -2.88 12.40
N GLN A 27 -1.92 -3.70 13.29
CA GLN A 27 -2.16 -5.11 13.01
C GLN A 27 -3.10 -5.30 11.81
N ARG A 28 -4.11 -4.43 11.65
CA ARG A 28 -4.99 -4.44 10.47
C ARG A 28 -4.20 -4.26 9.17
N LYS A 29 -3.39 -3.20 9.08
CA LYS A 29 -2.61 -2.88 7.87
C LYS A 29 -1.57 -3.95 7.58
N ALA A 30 -0.86 -4.43 8.60
CA ALA A 30 0.12 -5.52 8.46
C ALA A 30 -0.53 -6.82 7.96
N GLU A 31 -1.70 -7.19 8.50
CA GLU A 31 -2.42 -8.39 8.07
C GLU A 31 -2.94 -8.26 6.64
N MET A 32 -3.53 -7.12 6.28
CA MET A 32 -3.98 -6.84 4.91
C MET A 32 -2.80 -6.92 3.94
N ALA A 33 -1.67 -6.32 4.30
CA ALA A 33 -0.47 -6.36 3.49
C ALA A 33 0.13 -7.76 3.36
N ARG A 34 0.05 -8.60 4.40
CA ARG A 34 0.53 -9.98 4.35
C ARG A 34 -0.28 -10.82 3.36
N GLN A 35 -1.60 -10.68 3.38
CA GLN A 35 -2.52 -11.47 2.55
C GLN A 35 -2.67 -10.96 1.11
N ALA A 36 -2.32 -9.70 0.84
CA ALA A 36 -2.45 -9.12 -0.49
C ALA A 36 -1.32 -9.55 -1.43
N ASP A 37 -1.60 -9.71 -2.72
CA ASP A 37 -0.58 -9.80 -3.77
C ASP A 37 -0.33 -8.45 -4.45
N ALA A 38 -1.29 -7.53 -4.35
CA ALA A 38 -1.27 -6.18 -4.91
C ALA A 38 -2.11 -5.24 -4.05
N PHE A 39 -1.81 -3.93 -4.12
CA PHE A 39 -2.59 -2.90 -3.46
C PHE A 39 -3.27 -2.00 -4.48
N ILE A 40 -4.54 -1.66 -4.27
CA ILE A 40 -5.28 -0.72 -5.13
C ILE A 40 -5.99 0.29 -4.25
N ALA A 41 -5.71 1.57 -4.46
CA ALA A 41 -6.48 2.66 -3.88
C ALA A 41 -7.55 3.16 -4.85
N LEU A 42 -8.79 3.17 -4.36
CA LEU A 42 -9.94 3.83 -5.00
C LEU A 42 -10.06 5.26 -4.44
N PRO A 43 -10.75 6.19 -5.15
CA PRO A 43 -11.01 7.53 -4.63
C PRO A 43 -11.52 7.51 -3.18
N GLY A 44 -10.85 8.24 -2.31
CA GLY A 44 -11.07 8.19 -0.88
C GLY A 44 -10.45 9.38 -0.14
N GLY A 45 -10.71 9.44 1.16
CA GLY A 45 -10.22 10.51 2.03
C GLY A 45 -8.88 10.19 2.70
N TYR A 46 -8.66 10.77 3.88
CA TYR A 46 -7.39 10.63 4.61
C TYR A 46 -7.03 9.18 4.97
N GLY A 47 -8.00 8.34 5.33
CA GLY A 47 -7.72 6.93 5.62
C GLY A 47 -7.10 6.20 4.43
N THR A 48 -7.68 6.37 3.24
CA THR A 48 -7.15 5.78 2.01
C THR A 48 -5.77 6.33 1.64
N LEU A 49 -5.52 7.62 1.83
CA LEU A 49 -4.23 8.22 1.55
C LEU A 49 -3.14 7.75 2.54
N GLU A 50 -3.50 7.60 3.81
CA GLU A 50 -2.60 7.08 4.85
C GLU A 50 -2.16 5.65 4.53
N GLU A 51 -3.11 4.76 4.24
CA GLU A 51 -2.82 3.38 3.86
C GLU A 51 -2.00 3.29 2.57
N LEU A 52 -2.33 4.12 1.56
CA LEU A 52 -1.61 4.17 0.29
C LEU A 52 -0.15 4.60 0.46
N LEU A 53 0.10 5.70 1.19
CA LEU A 53 1.46 6.22 1.37
C LEU A 53 2.32 5.26 2.19
N GLU A 54 1.74 4.53 3.14
CA GLU A 54 2.46 3.51 3.91
C GLU A 54 2.96 2.37 3.01
N VAL A 55 2.10 1.79 2.15
CA VAL A 55 2.51 0.70 1.25
C VAL A 55 3.48 1.17 0.16
N ILE A 56 3.37 2.43 -0.30
CA ILE A 56 4.38 3.02 -1.19
C ILE A 56 5.73 3.12 -0.47
N THR A 57 5.72 3.58 0.79
CA THR A 57 6.95 3.70 1.59
C THR A 57 7.58 2.32 1.84
N TRP A 58 6.79 1.30 2.13
CA TRP A 58 7.29 -0.07 2.29
C TRP A 58 7.88 -0.65 1.01
N ALA A 59 7.25 -0.40 -0.14
CA ALA A 59 7.84 -0.74 -1.45
C ALA A 59 9.16 0.01 -1.67
N GLN A 60 9.18 1.31 -1.39
CA GLN A 60 10.38 2.14 -1.50
C GLN A 60 11.48 1.67 -0.55
N LEU A 61 11.16 1.14 0.62
CA LEU A 61 12.16 0.58 1.53
C LEU A 61 12.58 -0.83 1.15
N GLY A 62 11.94 -1.48 0.17
CA GLY A 62 12.21 -2.86 -0.21
C GLY A 62 11.63 -3.91 0.73
N ILE A 63 10.71 -3.51 1.63
CA ILE A 63 10.02 -4.40 2.58
C ILE A 63 9.07 -5.35 1.83
N HIS A 64 8.47 -4.90 0.73
CA HIS A 64 7.75 -5.76 -0.19
C HIS A 64 8.00 -5.39 -1.64
N ARG A 65 7.57 -6.27 -2.55
CA ARG A 65 7.71 -6.10 -4.01
C ARG A 65 6.38 -6.11 -4.76
N LYS A 66 5.27 -6.08 -4.00
CA LYS A 66 3.89 -6.10 -4.49
C LYS A 66 3.56 -4.79 -5.24
N PRO A 67 2.86 -4.84 -6.38
CA PRO A 67 2.51 -3.65 -7.14
C PRO A 67 1.49 -2.78 -6.40
N VAL A 68 1.58 -1.46 -6.58
CA VAL A 68 0.68 -0.47 -5.98
C VAL A 68 -0.03 0.31 -7.08
N GLY A 69 -1.36 0.25 -7.07
CA GLY A 69 -2.24 0.81 -8.08
C GLY A 69 -3.12 1.94 -7.58
N LEU A 70 -3.33 2.95 -8.42
CA LEU A 70 -4.35 3.99 -8.27
C LEU A 70 -5.41 3.82 -9.36
N LEU A 71 -6.66 3.61 -8.93
CA LEU A 71 -7.80 3.68 -9.85
C LEU A 71 -8.21 5.15 -10.04
N ASN A 72 -7.63 5.79 -11.04
CA ASN A 72 -7.75 7.24 -11.28
C ASN A 72 -9.02 7.60 -12.08
N VAL A 73 -10.18 7.35 -11.48
CA VAL A 73 -11.49 7.69 -12.07
C VAL A 73 -11.62 9.20 -12.20
N ASP A 74 -12.03 9.68 -13.38
CA ASP A 74 -12.25 11.10 -13.69
C ASP A 74 -11.10 12.04 -13.32
N GLY A 75 -9.87 11.50 -13.22
CA GLY A 75 -8.69 12.27 -12.85
C GLY A 75 -8.60 12.65 -11.36
N PHE A 76 -9.33 11.97 -10.47
CA PHE A 76 -9.32 12.23 -9.02
C PHE A 76 -7.90 12.34 -8.42
N TYR A 77 -6.98 11.49 -8.86
CA TYR A 77 -5.59 11.46 -8.36
C TYR A 77 -4.62 12.33 -9.16
N ASN A 78 -5.06 13.12 -10.14
CA ASN A 78 -4.15 13.92 -10.97
C ASN A 78 -3.30 14.86 -10.12
N SER A 79 -3.89 15.58 -9.16
CA SER A 79 -3.15 16.49 -8.28
C SER A 79 -2.14 15.76 -7.39
N LEU A 80 -2.49 14.56 -6.90
CA LEU A 80 -1.57 13.73 -6.12
C LEU A 80 -0.39 13.28 -6.99
N LEU A 81 -0.65 12.78 -8.19
CA LEU A 81 0.39 12.36 -9.13
C LEU A 81 1.32 13.53 -9.51
N SER A 82 0.77 14.70 -9.79
CA SER A 82 1.58 15.91 -10.06
C SER A 82 2.41 16.35 -8.85
N PHE A 83 1.90 16.18 -7.62
CA PHE A 83 2.69 16.43 -6.41
C PHE A 83 3.87 15.46 -6.29
N VAL A 84 3.64 14.18 -6.56
CA VAL A 84 4.72 13.17 -6.58
C VAL A 84 5.73 13.48 -7.68
N ASP A 85 5.29 13.87 -8.88
CA ASP A 85 6.18 14.29 -9.98
C ASP A 85 7.04 15.48 -9.57
N LYS A 86 6.45 16.48 -8.91
CA LYS A 86 7.19 17.63 -8.37
C LYS A 86 8.22 17.20 -7.32
N ALA A 87 7.88 16.27 -6.43
CA ALA A 87 8.82 15.74 -5.44
C ALA A 87 9.98 14.97 -6.09
N VAL A 88 9.78 14.36 -7.26
CA VAL A 88 10.86 13.78 -8.07
C VAL A 88 11.76 14.88 -8.64
N ASP A 89 11.17 15.92 -9.23
CA ASP A 89 11.92 17.04 -9.81
C ASP A 89 12.80 17.77 -8.77
N GLU A 90 12.30 17.88 -7.54
CA GLU A 90 13.01 18.48 -6.41
C GLU A 90 13.99 17.51 -5.72
N GLY A 91 14.06 16.25 -6.16
CA GLY A 91 15.01 15.25 -5.64
C GLY A 91 14.62 14.60 -4.31
N PHE A 92 13.39 14.78 -3.84
CA PHE A 92 12.86 14.10 -2.64
C PHE A 92 12.44 12.65 -2.92
N ILE A 93 12.07 12.34 -4.17
CA ILE A 93 11.71 10.98 -4.61
C ILE A 93 12.60 10.60 -5.79
N SER A 94 13.19 9.40 -5.75
CA SER A 94 13.99 8.93 -6.88
C SER A 94 13.10 8.60 -8.09
N PRO A 95 13.59 8.76 -9.34
CA PRO A 95 12.83 8.35 -10.52
C PRO A 95 12.40 6.87 -10.47
N THR A 96 13.17 6.01 -9.81
CA THR A 96 12.83 4.60 -9.58
C THR A 96 11.68 4.46 -8.59
N ALA A 97 11.72 5.14 -7.44
CA ALA A 97 10.62 5.13 -6.47
C ALA A 97 9.32 5.69 -7.08
N ARG A 98 9.40 6.66 -8.00
CA ARG A 98 8.22 7.17 -8.73
C ARG A 98 7.46 6.09 -9.51
N ARG A 99 8.16 5.05 -9.99
CA ARG A 99 7.58 3.94 -10.77
C ARG A 99 6.85 2.90 -9.92
N ILE A 100 6.91 3.00 -8.58
CA ILE A 100 6.13 2.16 -7.66
C ILE A 100 4.63 2.33 -7.90
N ILE A 101 4.19 3.56 -8.22
CA ILE A 101 2.77 3.88 -8.41
C ILE A 101 2.37 3.65 -9.87
N ILE A 102 1.48 2.68 -10.08
CA ILE A 102 0.77 2.47 -11.34
C ILE A 102 -0.57 3.18 -11.27
N SER A 103 -0.94 3.92 -12.32
CA SER A 103 -2.24 4.61 -12.37
C SER A 103 -2.96 4.33 -13.68
N ALA A 104 -4.25 4.04 -13.59
CA ALA A 104 -5.11 3.86 -14.76
C ALA A 104 -6.55 4.32 -14.47
N PRO A 105 -7.29 4.81 -15.50
CA PRO A 105 -8.65 5.30 -15.33
C PRO A 105 -9.71 4.20 -15.21
N THR A 106 -9.36 2.95 -15.49
CA THR A 106 -10.32 1.82 -15.45
C THR A 106 -9.71 0.61 -14.76
N ALA A 107 -10.56 -0.15 -14.04
CA ALA A 107 -10.13 -1.33 -13.30
C ALA A 107 -9.46 -2.37 -14.21
N LYS A 108 -10.04 -2.62 -15.39
CA LYS A 108 -9.48 -3.56 -16.37
C LYS A 108 -8.06 -3.19 -16.81
N LYS A 109 -7.82 -1.90 -17.08
CA LYS A 109 -6.48 -1.43 -17.47
C LYS A 109 -5.51 -1.50 -16.29
N LEU A 110 -5.98 -1.12 -15.10
CA LEU A 110 -5.16 -1.14 -13.89
C LEU A 110 -4.69 -2.56 -13.57
N VAL A 111 -5.61 -3.52 -13.47
CA VAL A 111 -5.29 -4.92 -13.15
C VAL A 111 -4.26 -5.49 -14.13
N ARG A 112 -4.45 -5.29 -15.43
CA ARG A 112 -3.47 -5.72 -16.44
C ARG A 112 -2.08 -5.13 -16.20
N GLN A 113 -1.99 -3.84 -15.89
CA GLN A 113 -0.70 -3.20 -15.63
C GLN A 113 -0.05 -3.69 -14.33
N LEU A 114 -0.84 -4.05 -13.32
CA LEU A 114 -0.35 -4.64 -12.07
C LEU A 114 0.20 -6.06 -12.31
N GLU A 115 -0.44 -6.85 -13.18
CA GLU A 115 0.04 -8.19 -13.58
C GLU A 115 1.36 -8.14 -14.37
N GLU A 116 1.54 -7.09 -15.18
CA GLU A 116 2.75 -6.85 -15.97
C GLU A 116 3.87 -6.16 -15.16
N TYR A 117 3.62 -5.79 -13.90
CA TYR A 117 4.57 -5.02 -13.08
C TYR A 117 5.83 -5.82 -12.73
N VAL A 118 6.99 -5.20 -12.93
CA VAL A 118 8.27 -5.71 -12.46
C VAL A 118 8.88 -4.71 -11.49
N PRO A 119 9.13 -5.09 -10.22
CA PRO A 119 9.69 -4.21 -9.21
C PRO A 119 11.16 -3.88 -9.52
N GLU A 120 11.43 -2.59 -9.67
CA GLU A 120 12.77 -2.03 -9.85
C GLU A 120 13.34 -1.53 -8.53
N HIS A 121 14.65 -1.70 -8.33
CA HIS A 121 15.35 -1.27 -7.11
C HIS A 121 16.41 -0.23 -7.47
N ASP A 122 16.60 0.75 -6.61
CA ASP A 122 17.77 1.62 -6.67
C ASP A 122 18.95 1.03 -5.86
N GLU A 123 20.15 1.58 -6.03
CA GLU A 123 21.35 1.07 -5.35
C GLU A 123 21.28 1.22 -3.82
N ILE A 124 20.45 2.14 -3.31
CA ILE A 124 20.31 2.41 -1.87
C ILE A 124 19.42 1.34 -1.25
N THR A 125 18.25 1.09 -1.85
CA THR A 125 17.30 0.04 -1.47
C THR A 125 17.90 -1.35 -1.56
N SER A 126 18.75 -1.59 -2.56
CA SER A 126 19.47 -2.86 -2.71
C SER A 126 20.44 -3.16 -1.56
N LYS A 127 20.87 -2.13 -0.80
CA LYS A 127 21.78 -2.26 0.36
C LYS A 127 21.05 -2.31 1.70
N LEU A 128 19.75 -2.01 1.73
CA LEU A 128 18.95 -2.13 2.94
C LEU A 128 18.71 -3.62 3.22
N VAL A 129 19.41 -4.15 4.22
CA VAL A 129 19.14 -5.46 4.78
C VAL A 129 18.19 -5.28 5.94
N TRP A 130 16.92 -5.53 5.70
CA TRP A 130 15.98 -5.74 6.79
C TRP A 130 16.26 -7.15 7.33
N GLU A 131 16.74 -7.25 8.58
CA GLU A 131 16.94 -8.53 9.30
C GLU A 131 15.67 -9.40 9.22
N ASP A 132 14.54 -8.71 9.10
CA ASP A 132 13.20 -9.21 9.02
C ASP A 132 12.58 -9.00 7.65
N ARG A 133 13.13 -9.65 6.62
CA ARG A 133 12.34 -9.85 5.39
C ARG A 133 10.99 -10.55 5.66
N LEU A 134 10.79 -11.08 6.88
CA LEU A 134 9.53 -11.62 7.38
C LEU A 134 9.17 -11.37 8.87
N ASN A 135 9.90 -10.65 9.74
CA ASN A 135 9.43 -10.38 11.13
C ASN A 135 8.84 -9.00 11.45
N TYR A 136 8.26 -8.30 10.46
CA TYR A 136 7.06 -7.47 10.74
C TYR A 136 5.83 -8.32 11.16
N VAL A 137 6.06 -9.60 11.53
CA VAL A 137 5.14 -10.69 11.82
C VAL A 137 5.30 -11.22 13.25
N SER A 138 6.23 -10.76 14.09
CA SER A 138 6.40 -11.39 15.42
C SER A 138 6.91 -10.51 16.58
N GLU A 139 6.66 -9.20 16.62
CA GLU A 139 6.99 -8.41 17.82
C GLU A 139 5.77 -7.63 18.36
N SER A 140 4.84 -8.36 18.97
CA SER A 140 3.98 -7.81 20.03
C SER A 140 3.59 -8.83 21.10
N GLU A 141 4.44 -9.83 21.33
CA GLU A 141 4.45 -10.61 22.57
C GLU A 141 5.80 -10.36 23.24
N ILE A 142 5.85 -9.39 24.16
CA ILE A 142 6.53 -9.38 25.46
C ILE A 142 6.27 -7.99 26.05
N ALA A 143 5.16 -7.87 26.75
CA ALA A 143 5.02 -6.97 27.90
C ALA A 143 3.88 -7.55 28.75
N THR A 144 4.29 -8.32 29.76
CA THR A 144 3.48 -8.91 30.83
C THR A 144 2.58 -7.89 31.52
#